data_AF-A0A2V9X9Z6-F1
#
_entry.id   AF-A0A2V9X9Z6-F1
#
_cell.length_a   1.000
_cell.length_b   1.000
_cell.length_c   1.000
_cell.angle_alpha   90.00
_cell.angle_beta   90.00
_cell.angle_gamma   90.00
#
_symmetry.space_group_name_H-M   'P 1'
#
loop_
_entity.id
_entity.type
_entity.pdbx_description
1 polymer ?
#
loop_
_entity_poly.entity_id
_entity_poly.type
_entity_poly.pdbx_seq_one_letter_code
_entity_poly.pdbx_strand_id
1 'polypeptide(L)'
;MMDGYATTLAEEHRHTEAEELLRETLSIRHRVLGPDHRDTLMSMNNLANLLFLEGRYDEAEKLEHETQDIQRRVLGPDNPDTAMSTYNLG
;
A
#
# COMPACT_ATOMS: atom_id res chain seq x y z
N MET A 1 21.78 -30.88 -5.05
CA MET A 1 21.53 -29.63 -4.30
C MET A 1 21.42 -28.48 -5.32
N MET A 2 20.41 -28.53 -6.19
CA MET A 2 20.13 -27.50 -7.22
C MET A 2 18.69 -26.98 -7.14
N ASP A 3 17.86 -27.61 -6.32
CA ASP A 3 16.41 -27.40 -6.35
C ASP A 3 16.00 -26.09 -5.66
N GLY A 4 16.75 -25.66 -4.63
CA GLY A 4 16.44 -24.41 -3.91
C GLY A 4 16.73 -23.13 -4.68
N TYR A 5 17.80 -23.09 -5.48
CA TYR A 5 18.20 -21.87 -6.20
C TYR A 5 17.21 -21.50 -7.32
N ALA A 6 16.65 -22.50 -8.00
CA ALA A 6 15.63 -22.30 -9.02
C ALA A 6 14.31 -21.81 -8.42
N THR A 7 13.94 -22.31 -7.24
CA THR A 7 12.72 -21.88 -6.53
C THR A 7 12.84 -20.42 -6.07
N THR A 8 13.97 -20.04 -5.45
CA THR A 8 14.19 -18.65 -5.00
C THR A 8 14.19 -17.66 -6.17
N LEU A 9 14.85 -18.00 -7.29
CA LEU A 9 14.88 -17.11 -8.46
C LEU A 9 13.48 -16.93 -9.08
N ALA A 10 12.67 -18.00 -9.09
CA ALA A 10 11.29 -17.94 -9.58
C ALA A 10 10.37 -17.14 -8.63
N GLU A 11 10.61 -17.20 -7.32
CA GLU A 11 9.89 -16.39 -6.34
C GLU A 11 10.24 -14.91 -6.46
N GLU A 12 11.53 -14.57 -6.55
CA GLU A 12 11.98 -13.19 -6.76
C GLU A 12 11.42 -12.59 -8.05
N HIS A 13 11.47 -13.33 -9.17
CA HIS A 13 10.92 -12.87 -10.44
C HIS A 13 9.42 -12.59 -10.35
N ARG A 14 8.66 -13.43 -9.63
CA ARG A 14 7.21 -13.23 -9.44
C ARG A 14 6.90 -12.03 -8.55
N HIS A 15 7.73 -11.74 -7.55
CA HIS A 15 7.56 -10.58 -6.69
C HIS A 15 7.83 -9.28 -7.44
N THR A 16 8.89 -9.23 -8.27
CA THR A 16 9.18 -8.07 -9.11
C THR A 16 8.05 -7.77 -10.09
N GLU A 17 7.52 -8.80 -10.78
CA GLU A 17 6.38 -8.63 -11.69
C GLU A 17 5.12 -8.16 -10.95
N ALA A 18 4.86 -8.68 -9.74
CA ALA A 18 3.75 -8.23 -8.92
C ALA A 18 3.91 -6.77 -8.47
N GLU A 19 5.11 -6.32 -8.12
CA GLU A 19 5.38 -4.94 -7.73
C GLU A 19 5.14 -3.98 -8.90
N GLU A 20 5.67 -4.30 -10.09
CA GLU A 20 5.50 -3.50 -11.28
C GLU A 20 4.01 -3.32 -11.63
N LEU A 21 3.25 -4.42 -11.62
CA LEU A 21 1.80 -4.40 -11.87
C LEU A 21 1.04 -3.58 -10.83
N LEU A 22 1.42 -3.66 -9.55
CA LEU A 22 0.80 -2.86 -8.49
C LEU A 22 1.12 -1.38 -8.65
N ARG A 23 2.35 -1.01 -9.01
CA ARG A 23 2.74 0.38 -9.28
C ARG A 23 2.03 0.95 -10.50
N GLU A 24 1.92 0.18 -11.57
CA GLU A 24 1.16 0.58 -12.76
C GLU A 24 -0.32 0.77 -12.43
N THR A 25 -0.93 -0.20 -11.75
CA THR A 25 -2.33 -0.13 -11.31
C THR A 25 -2.58 1.09 -10.42
N LEU A 26 -1.67 1.36 -9.48
CA LEU A 26 -1.74 2.52 -8.61
C LEU A 26 -1.69 3.83 -9.42
N SER A 27 -0.77 3.93 -10.38
CA SER A 27 -0.65 5.10 -11.26
C SER A 27 -1.93 5.33 -12.08
N ILE A 28 -2.50 4.27 -12.68
CA ILE A 28 -3.74 4.35 -13.44
C ILE A 28 -4.90 4.78 -12.54
N ARG A 29 -5.07 4.15 -11.38
CA ARG A 29 -6.15 4.49 -10.44
C ARG A 29 -6.01 5.90 -9.91
N HIS A 30 -4.80 6.33 -9.57
CA HIS A 30 -4.52 7.71 -9.17
C HIS A 30 -4.92 8.70 -10.27
N ARG A 31 -4.67 8.39 -11.55
CA ARG A 31 -5.04 9.26 -12.68
C ARG A 31 -6.54 9.26 -12.99
N VAL A 32 -7.18 8.09 -12.92
CA VAL A 32 -8.57 7.90 -13.37
C VAL A 32 -9.58 8.19 -12.25
N LEU A 33 -9.30 7.72 -11.04
CA LEU A 33 -10.20 7.79 -9.89
C LEU A 33 -9.80 8.89 -8.90
N GLY A 34 -8.53 9.29 -8.92
CA GLY A 34 -7.95 10.26 -7.99
C GLY A 34 -7.21 9.60 -6.81
N PRO A 35 -6.35 10.35 -6.11
CA PRO A 35 -5.59 9.87 -4.95
C PRO A 35 -6.49 9.40 -3.80
N ASP A 36 -7.64 10.04 -3.66
CA ASP A 36 -8.56 9.90 -2.53
C ASP A 36 -9.53 8.71 -2.67
N HIS A 37 -9.55 8.08 -3.85
CA HIS A 37 -10.49 7.02 -4.14
C HIS A 37 -10.14 5.74 -3.38
N ARG A 38 -11.15 5.05 -2.85
CA ARG A 38 -10.99 3.80 -2.08
C ARG A 38 -10.13 2.76 -2.82
N ASP A 39 -10.33 2.61 -4.12
CA ASP A 39 -9.55 1.65 -4.93
C ASP A 39 -8.08 2.07 -5.11
N THR A 40 -7.79 3.38 -5.14
CA THR A 40 -6.42 3.89 -5.17
C THR A 40 -5.74 3.57 -3.84
N LEU A 41 -6.40 3.83 -2.72
CA LEU A 41 -5.90 3.51 -1.37
C LEU A 41 -5.70 2.01 -1.16
N MET A 42 -6.60 1.18 -1.71
CA MET A 42 -6.43 -0.27 -1.69
C MET A 42 -5.19 -0.73 -2.47
N SER A 43 -4.90 -0.09 -3.61
CA SER A 43 -3.67 -0.36 -4.36
C SER A 43 -2.41 0.06 -3.60
N MET A 44 -2.45 1.19 -2.88
CA MET A 44 -1.33 1.61 -2.02
C MET A 44 -1.08 0.58 -0.92
N ASN A 45 -2.12 0.12 -0.21
CA ASN A 45 -1.97 -0.92 0.82
C ASN A 45 -1.42 -2.24 0.27
N ASN A 46 -1.84 -2.65 -0.93
CA ASN A 46 -1.33 -3.88 -1.54
C ASN A 46 0.17 -3.76 -1.86
N LEU A 47 0.62 -2.60 -2.36
CA LEU A 47 2.02 -2.34 -2.63
C LEU A 47 2.84 -2.28 -1.32
N ALA A 48 2.31 -1.66 -0.25
CA ALA A 48 2.96 -1.62 1.05
C ALA A 48 3.17 -3.03 1.63
N ASN A 49 2.15 -3.89 1.53
CA ASN A 49 2.25 -5.28 1.98
C ASN A 49 3.30 -6.07 1.19
N LEU A 50 3.37 -5.89 -0.13
CA LEU A 50 4.39 -6.53 -0.95
C LEU A 50 5.80 -6.08 -0.53
N LEU A 51 6.00 -4.77 -0.35
CA LEU A 51 7.26 -4.20 0.12
C LEU A 51 7.66 -4.74 1.51
N PHE A 52 6.70 -4.94 2.41
CA PHE A 52 6.94 -5.57 3.70
C PHE A 52 7.42 -7.03 3.57
N LEU A 53 6.82 -7.80 2.67
CA LEU A 53 7.24 -9.18 2.39
C LEU A 53 8.64 -9.26 1.79
N GLU A 54 9.06 -8.25 1.04
CA GLU A 54 10.43 -8.11 0.50
C GLU A 54 11.44 -7.54 1.52
N GLY A 55 11.00 -7.19 2.74
CA GLY A 55 11.85 -6.58 3.76
C GLY A 55 12.18 -5.10 3.51
N ARG A 56 11.49 -4.44 2.57
CA ARG A 56 11.64 -3.01 2.23
C ARG A 56 10.75 -2.15 3.14
N TYR A 57 10.98 -2.25 4.45
CA TYR A 57 10.14 -1.63 5.47
C TYR A 57 10.05 -0.11 5.35
N ASP A 58 11.15 0.58 5.05
CA ASP A 58 11.17 2.05 4.92
C ASP A 58 10.26 2.56 3.79
N GLU A 59 10.12 1.78 2.72
CA GLU A 59 9.29 2.15 1.57
C GLU A 59 7.82 1.78 1.82
N ALA A 60 7.57 0.65 2.48
CA ALA A 60 6.25 0.27 2.95
C ALA A 60 5.67 1.28 3.95
N GLU A 61 6.47 1.72 4.92
CA GLU A 61 6.07 2.68 5.95
C GLU A 61 5.73 4.05 5.35
N LYS A 62 6.52 4.52 4.38
CA LYS A 62 6.20 5.75 3.64
C LYS A 62 4.86 5.67 2.93
N LEU A 63 4.59 4.54 2.28
CA LEU A 63 3.36 4.34 1.52
C LEU A 63 2.13 4.22 2.43
N GLU A 64 2.26 3.55 3.57
CA GLU A 64 1.25 3.52 4.64
C GLU A 64 0.98 4.91 5.20
N HIS A 65 2.01 5.70 5.50
CA HIS A 65 1.84 7.07 5.96
C HIS A 65 1.10 7.95 4.94
N GLU A 66 1.49 7.87 3.67
CA GLU A 66 0.78 8.60 2.60
C GLU A 66 -0.69 8.17 2.50
N THR A 67 -0.96 6.86 2.60
CA THR A 67 -2.31 6.31 2.58
C THR A 67 -3.15 6.82 3.75
N GLN A 68 -2.59 6.83 4.97
CA GLN A 68 -3.25 7.34 6.17
C GLN A 68 -3.53 8.84 6.08
N ASP A 69 -2.60 9.63 5.55
CA ASP A 69 -2.78 11.07 5.38
C ASP A 69 -3.84 11.40 4.33
N ILE A 70 -3.96 10.57 3.28
CA ILE A 70 -5.08 10.67 2.34
C ILE A 70 -6.38 10.29 3.05
N GLN A 71 -6.43 9.15 3.74
CA GLN A 71 -7.64 8.71 4.46
C GLN A 71 -8.12 9.77 5.47
N ARG A 72 -7.22 10.39 6.24
CA ARG A 72 -7.55 11.50 7.15
C ARG A 72 -8.16 12.69 6.43
N ARG A 73 -7.64 13.06 5.26
CA ARG A 73 -8.20 14.14 4.43
C ARG A 73 -9.58 13.80 3.87
N VAL A 74 -9.76 12.56 3.39
CA VAL A 74 -11.01 12.08 2.79
C VAL A 74 -12.11 11.93 3.83
N LEU A 75 -11.77 11.39 5.00
CA LEU A 75 -12.72 11.19 6.09
C LEU A 75 -13.13 12.55 6.68
N GLY A 76 -12.23 13.52 6.73
CA GLY A 76 -12.48 14.84 7.31
C GLY A 76 -12.69 14.77 8.83
N PRO A 77 -12.67 15.92 9.54
CA PRO A 77 -12.92 15.97 10.98
C PRO A 77 -14.34 15.52 11.38
N ASP A 78 -15.26 15.41 10.43
CA ASP A 78 -16.66 15.04 10.64
C ASP A 78 -16.94 13.54 10.46
N ASN A 79 -15.93 12.70 10.21
CA ASN A 79 -16.13 11.25 10.14
C ASN A 79 -16.17 10.61 11.54
N PRO A 80 -17.21 9.80 11.87
CA PRO A 80 -17.33 9.12 13.17
C PRO A 80 -16.10 8.27 13.55
N ASP A 81 -15.41 7.68 12.57
CA ASP A 81 -14.21 6.87 12.79
C ASP A 81 -12.96 7.70 13.15
N THR A 82 -12.88 8.96 12.67
CA THR A 82 -11.82 9.91 13.06
C THR A 82 -12.12 10.51 14.44
N ALA A 83 -13.40 10.73 14.77
CA ALA A 83 -13.83 11.21 16.09
C ALA A 83 -13.50 10.21 17.22
N MET A 84 -13.65 8.89 17.00
CA MET A 84 -13.29 7.87 18.01
C MET A 84 -11.81 7.89 18.40
N SER A 85 -10.91 8.31 17.50
CA SER A 85 -9.47 8.40 17.80
C SER A 85 -9.13 9.59 18.69
N THR A 86 -9.93 10.66 18.66
CA THR A 86 -9.74 11.84 19.53
C THR A 86 -10.39 11.68 20.90
N TYR A 87 -11.42 10.83 21.03
CA TYR A 87 -12.11 10.62 22.31
C TYR A 87 -11.39 9.65 23.27
N ASN A 88 -10.41 8.87 22.80
CA ASN A 88 -9.63 7.94 23.64
C ASN A 88 -8.29 8.51 24.16
N LEU A 89 -8.03 9.81 23.93
CA LEU A 89 -6.85 10.52 24.44
C LEU A 89 -7.19 11.73 25.33
N GLY A 90 -8.43 11.79 25.85
CA GLY A 90 -8.89 12.80 26.81
C GLY A 90 -8.93 12.28 28.24
#